data_AF-A0A7J6RXS2-F1
#
_entry.id   AF-A0A7J6RXS2-F1
#
_cell.length_a   1.000
_cell.length_b   1.000
_cell.length_c   1.000
_cell.angle_alpha   90.00
_cell.angle_beta   90.00
_cell.angle_gamma   90.00
#
_symmetry.space_group_name_H-M   'P 1'
#
loop_
_entity.id
_entity.type
_entity.pdbx_description
1 polymer ?
#
loop_
_entity_poly.entity_id
_entity_poly.type
_entity_poly.pdbx_seq_one_letter_code
_entity_poly.pdbx_strand_id
1 'polypeptide(L)'
;MGVRFFASKAPKLVLTLNCGSSSIKYQLLDMNSEDCKVKGLIDSIGTENCKLRFDAESPNERVEQIPNMSYEDAMTSVIEDIKSKPEVKDEGITGVGHRVVHGGPKLTKPTLVTPEVLQEIKNCIKLAPLHNPANAEGIDIAAKILGPDVPHVACFDTAFHSTIPEYANTYAIPYDISKKLQLK
;
A
#
# COMPACT_ATOMS: atom_id res chain seq x y z
N MET A 1 31.01 -27.67 25.89
CA MET A 1 30.30 -26.41 26.23
C MET A 1 29.90 -25.77 24.90
N GLY A 2 28.77 -26.18 24.34
CA GLY A 2 28.34 -25.77 23.00
C GLY A 2 27.30 -24.67 23.09
N VAL A 3 27.71 -23.43 22.82
CA VAL A 3 26.77 -22.32 22.65
C VAL A 3 26.09 -22.53 21.29
N ARG A 4 24.87 -23.07 21.31
CA ARG A 4 23.98 -22.99 20.16
C ARG A 4 23.50 -21.55 20.05
N PHE A 5 24.09 -20.79 19.13
CA PHE A 5 23.43 -19.61 18.60
C PHE A 5 22.19 -20.08 17.84
N PHE A 6 21.01 -19.93 18.43
CA PHE A 6 19.78 -19.92 17.66
C PHE A 6 19.87 -18.70 16.76
N ALA A 7 20.00 -18.91 15.45
CA ALA A 7 19.76 -17.85 14.48
C ALA A 7 18.27 -17.50 14.57
N SER A 8 17.91 -16.53 15.41
CA SER A 8 16.64 -15.83 15.26
C SER A 8 16.71 -15.15 13.89
N LYS A 9 15.92 -15.61 12.92
CA LYS A 9 15.76 -14.87 11.67
C LYS A 9 15.34 -13.46 12.05
N ALA A 10 16.07 -12.45 11.58
CA ALA A 10 15.71 -11.05 11.79
C ALA A 10 14.20 -10.88 11.46
N PRO A 11 13.46 -10.12 12.29
CA PRO A 11 12.08 -9.76 12.00
C PRO A 11 11.92 -9.23 10.59
N LYS A 12 10.86 -9.70 9.97
CA LYS A 12 10.46 -9.29 8.64
C LYS A 12 9.45 -8.18 8.80
N LEU A 13 9.95 -6.98 9.06
CA LEU A 13 9.14 -5.78 9.19
C LEU A 13 8.62 -5.38 7.82
N VAL A 14 7.30 -5.40 7.65
CA VAL A 14 6.61 -5.05 6.41
C VAL A 14 5.73 -3.84 6.65
N LEU A 15 5.98 -2.77 5.88
CA LEU A 15 5.13 -1.59 5.87
C LEU A 15 3.94 -1.85 4.94
N THR A 16 2.71 -1.67 5.40
CA THR A 16 1.53 -1.69 4.54
C THR A 16 1.03 -0.27 4.31
N LEU A 17 0.64 0.04 3.08
CA LEU A 17 0.15 1.35 2.65
C LEU A 17 -1.19 1.20 1.94
N ASN A 18 -2.16 2.00 2.36
CA ASN A 18 -3.45 2.17 1.70
C ASN A 18 -3.63 3.66 1.37
N CYS A 19 -3.29 3.99 0.12
CA CYS A 19 -3.24 5.34 -0.41
C CYS A 19 -4.57 5.72 -1.07
N GLY A 20 -5.31 6.64 -0.47
CA GLY A 20 -6.47 7.31 -1.07
C GLY A 20 -6.09 8.67 -1.63
N SER A 21 -7.02 9.33 -2.33
CA SER A 21 -6.79 10.63 -2.98
C SER A 21 -6.41 11.76 -2.01
N SER A 22 -6.81 11.66 -0.74
CA SER A 22 -6.51 12.64 0.30
C SER A 22 -6.16 12.00 1.65
N SER A 23 -5.78 10.71 1.65
CA SER A 23 -5.39 10.01 2.86
C SER A 23 -4.36 8.92 2.62
N ILE A 24 -3.56 8.61 3.64
CA ILE A 24 -2.63 7.49 3.68
C ILE A 24 -2.87 6.76 5.00
N LYS A 25 -3.36 5.52 4.93
CA LYS A 25 -3.37 4.62 6.09
C LYS A 25 -2.16 3.72 6.01
N TYR A 26 -1.49 3.51 7.12
CA TYR A 26 -0.30 2.68 7.15
C TYR A 26 -0.22 1.84 8.41
N GLN A 27 0.45 0.69 8.28
CA GLN A 27 0.77 -0.18 9.41
C GLN A 27 2.17 -0.77 9.25
N LEU A 28 2.86 -0.99 10.36
CA LEU A 28 4.08 -1.80 10.41
C LEU A 28 3.73 -3.16 11.00
N LEU A 29 3.95 -4.22 10.23
CA LEU A 29 3.70 -5.59 10.64
C LEU A 29 5.03 -6.32 10.85
N ASP A 30 5.13 -7.09 11.92
CA ASP A 30 6.21 -8.06 12.10
C ASP A 30 5.74 -9.42 11.57
N MET A 31 6.27 -9.87 10.44
CA MET A 31 5.83 -11.12 9.82
C MET A 31 6.37 -12.39 10.50
N ASN A 32 7.20 -12.29 11.55
CA ASN A 32 7.55 -13.44 12.37
C ASN A 32 6.49 -13.71 13.44
N SER A 33 5.92 -12.66 14.04
CA SER A 33 4.89 -12.73 15.08
C SER A 33 3.47 -12.54 14.55
N GLU A 34 3.33 -11.99 13.35
CA GLU A 34 2.08 -11.50 12.75
C GLU A 34 1.44 -10.32 13.51
N ASP A 35 2.19 -9.70 14.43
CA ASP A 35 1.75 -8.54 15.19
C ASP A 35 1.77 -7.26 14.34
N CYS A 36 0.76 -6.42 14.57
CA CYS A 36 0.78 -5.03 14.14
C CYS A 36 1.51 -4.18 15.20
N LYS A 37 2.72 -3.71 14.86
CA LYS A 37 3.57 -2.92 15.76
C LYS A 37 3.19 -1.43 15.77
N VAL A 38 2.82 -0.90 14.61
CA VAL A 38 2.45 0.51 14.42
C VAL A 38 1.24 0.62 13.53
N LYS A 39 0.36 1.58 13.85
CA LYS A 39 -0.72 2.05 12.96
C LYS A 39 -0.64 3.56 12.86
N GLY A 40 -1.02 4.09 11.71
CA GLY A 40 -1.30 5.51 11.59
C GLY A 40 -2.16 5.85 10.40
N LEU A 41 -2.55 7.12 10.38
CA LEU A 41 -3.47 7.70 9.42
C LEU A 41 -3.07 9.16 9.19
N ILE A 42 -2.82 9.51 7.94
CA ILE A 42 -2.85 10.90 7.49
C ILE A 42 -4.12 11.08 6.68
N ASP A 43 -4.93 12.08 7.00
CA ASP A 43 -6.17 12.38 6.27
C ASP A 43 -6.31 13.88 5.97
N SER A 44 -7.25 14.20 5.08
CA SER A 44 -7.50 15.57 4.62
C SER A 44 -6.26 16.26 4.01
N ILE A 45 -5.39 15.47 3.37
CA ILE A 45 -4.18 15.94 2.66
C ILE A 45 -4.56 17.00 1.61
N GLY A 46 -3.74 18.04 1.48
CA GLY A 46 -3.98 19.16 0.56
C GLY A 46 -5.05 20.16 1.05
N THR A 47 -5.54 20.02 2.27
CA THR A 47 -6.51 20.96 2.87
C THR A 47 -5.95 21.63 4.12
N GLU A 48 -6.58 22.73 4.56
CA GLU A 48 -6.29 23.42 5.83
C GLU A 48 -6.40 22.51 7.08
N ASN A 49 -7.13 21.40 6.95
CA ASN A 49 -7.43 20.48 8.04
C ASN A 49 -6.68 19.15 7.95
N CYS A 50 -5.59 19.08 7.18
CA CYS A 50 -4.79 17.85 7.11
C CYS A 50 -4.28 17.46 8.51
N LYS A 51 -4.56 16.21 8.91
CA LYS A 51 -4.18 15.67 10.22
C LYS A 51 -3.30 14.46 10.04
N LEU A 52 -2.25 14.40 10.84
CA LEU A 52 -1.33 13.29 10.91
C LEU A 52 -1.52 12.62 12.26
N ARG A 53 -2.13 11.44 12.25
CA ARG A 53 -2.34 10.59 13.43
C ARG A 53 -1.30 9.47 13.40
N PHE A 54 -0.38 9.51 14.34
CA PHE A 54 0.68 8.51 14.50
C PHE A 54 0.39 7.64 15.71
N ASP A 55 0.85 6.38 15.68
CA ASP A 55 0.58 5.37 16.70
C ASP A 55 -0.92 5.27 17.06
N ALA A 56 -1.77 5.38 16.04
CA ALA A 56 -3.23 5.39 16.18
C ALA A 56 -3.73 4.13 16.90
N GLU A 57 -4.76 4.30 17.73
CA GLU A 57 -5.32 3.21 18.54
C GLU A 57 -4.33 2.63 19.57
N SER A 58 -3.31 3.41 19.97
CA SER A 58 -2.37 3.06 21.03
C SER A 58 -2.33 4.13 22.13
N PRO A 59 -1.79 3.81 23.32
CA PRO A 59 -1.55 4.81 24.38
C PRO A 59 -0.58 5.93 23.98
N ASN A 60 0.21 5.73 22.92
CA ASN A 60 1.20 6.70 22.43
C ASN A 60 0.65 7.52 21.25
N GLU A 61 -0.66 7.47 20.97
CA GLU A 61 -1.25 8.21 19.86
C GLU A 61 -0.93 9.71 19.95
N ARG A 62 -0.35 10.25 18.87
CA ARG A 62 -0.11 11.68 18.70
C ARG A 62 -0.81 12.17 17.44
N VAL A 63 -1.35 13.39 17.53
CA VAL A 63 -2.06 14.03 16.42
C VAL A 63 -1.45 15.40 16.16
N GLU A 64 -1.06 15.62 14.92
CA GLU A 64 -0.56 16.90 14.41
C GLU A 64 -1.49 17.41 13.32
N GLN A 65 -1.59 18.74 13.18
CA GLN A 65 -2.32 19.37 12.09
C GLN A 65 -1.36 20.23 11.27
N ILE A 66 -1.25 19.93 9.98
CA ILE A 66 -0.34 20.62 9.06
C ILE A 66 -1.14 21.12 7.85
N PRO A 67 -1.55 22.39 7.82
CA PRO A 67 -2.37 22.94 6.73
C PRO A 67 -1.72 22.79 5.36
N ASN A 68 -2.53 22.44 4.36
CA ASN A 68 -2.15 22.38 2.93
C ASN A 68 -0.93 21.51 2.62
N MET A 69 -0.68 20.49 3.44
CA MET A 69 0.41 19.53 3.23
C MET A 69 0.29 18.83 1.88
N SER A 70 1.40 18.71 1.16
CA SER A 70 1.45 17.95 -0.10
C SER A 70 1.35 16.44 0.16
N TYR A 71 0.98 15.66 -0.86
CA TYR A 71 0.92 14.21 -0.75
C TYR A 71 2.31 13.57 -0.57
N GLU A 72 3.33 14.17 -1.20
CA GLU A 72 4.72 13.72 -1.07
C GLU A 72 5.28 13.98 0.34
N ASP A 73 5.00 15.15 0.92
CA ASP A 73 5.37 15.45 2.30
C ASP A 73 4.64 14.53 3.27
N ALA A 74 3.35 14.26 3.05
CA ALA A 74 2.59 13.33 3.87
C ALA A 74 3.19 11.92 3.84
N MET A 75 3.53 11.40 2.66
CA MET A 75 4.22 10.11 2.53
C MET A 75 5.59 10.10 3.20
N THR A 76 6.33 11.22 3.09
CA THR A 76 7.62 11.40 3.76
C THR A 76 7.46 11.30 5.27
N SER A 77 6.47 11.97 5.86
CA SER A 77 6.18 11.88 7.30
C SER A 77 5.78 10.47 7.75
N VAL A 78 5.07 9.69 6.91
CA VAL A 78 4.81 8.27 7.20
C VAL A 78 6.13 7.50 7.30
N ILE A 79 7.01 7.64 6.31
CA ILE A 79 8.24 6.87 6.25
C ILE A 79 9.21 7.30 7.36
N GLU A 80 9.27 8.59 7.69
CA GLU A 80 10.07 9.10 8.81
C GLU A 80 9.56 8.60 10.16
N ASP A 81 8.24 8.60 10.40
CA ASP A 81 7.67 8.02 11.62
C ASP A 81 8.04 6.55 11.76
N ILE A 82 7.90 5.75 10.70
CA ILE A 82 8.28 4.35 10.70
C ILE A 82 9.79 4.16 10.95
N LYS A 83 10.65 4.92 10.27
CA LYS A 83 12.11 4.87 10.48
C LYS A 83 12.55 5.32 11.87
N SER A 84 11.71 6.10 12.57
CA SER A 84 11.99 6.55 13.93
C SER A 84 11.83 5.44 14.98
N LYS A 85 11.04 4.40 14.68
CA LYS A 85 10.72 3.31 15.61
C LYS A 85 11.97 2.49 15.93
N PRO A 86 12.21 2.13 17.21
CA PRO A 86 13.41 1.39 17.62
C PRO A 86 13.63 0.10 16.83
N GLU A 87 12.58 -0.68 16.59
CA GLU A 87 12.63 -1.96 15.88
C GLU A 87 13.10 -1.78 14.42
N VAL A 88 12.71 -0.67 13.79
CA VAL A 88 13.07 -0.37 12.40
C VAL A 88 14.51 0.14 12.27
N LYS A 89 15.05 0.82 13.29
CA LYS A 89 16.43 1.33 13.25
C LYS A 89 17.46 0.22 13.14
N ASP A 90 17.19 -0.91 13.78
CA ASP A 90 18.11 -2.05 13.83
C ASP A 90 17.95 -2.96 12.61
N GLU A 91 16.72 -3.16 12.14
CA GLU A 91 16.38 -4.23 11.18
C GLU A 91 15.97 -3.73 9.79
N GLY A 92 15.54 -2.48 9.72
CA GLY A 92 15.01 -1.86 8.51
C GLY A 92 13.64 -2.40 8.08
N ILE A 93 13.10 -1.79 7.02
CA ILE A 93 11.87 -2.26 6.38
C ILE A 93 12.27 -3.31 5.33
N THR A 94 11.75 -4.52 5.46
CA THR A 94 12.07 -5.65 4.56
C THR A 94 11.19 -5.72 3.31
N GLY A 95 10.11 -4.94 3.27
CA GLY A 95 9.25 -4.79 2.10
C GLY A 95 8.05 -3.89 2.36
N VAL A 96 7.37 -3.49 1.29
CA VAL A 96 6.19 -2.64 1.35
C VAL A 96 5.02 -3.29 0.61
N GLY A 97 3.89 -3.47 1.28
CA GLY A 97 2.63 -3.92 0.69
C GLY A 97 1.72 -2.74 0.36
N HIS A 98 1.24 -2.64 -0.87
CA HIS A 98 0.35 -1.58 -1.32
C HIS A 98 -1.02 -2.16 -1.64
N ARG A 99 -2.06 -1.62 -1.02
CA ARG A 99 -3.42 -1.89 -1.49
C ARG A 99 -3.66 -1.18 -2.82
N VAL A 100 -4.15 -1.91 -3.81
CA VAL A 100 -4.57 -1.39 -5.11
C VAL A 100 -6.00 -1.81 -5.37
N VAL A 101 -6.88 -0.86 -5.69
CA VAL A 101 -8.31 -1.16 -5.82
C VAL A 101 -8.58 -2.07 -7.03
N HIS A 102 -8.04 -1.77 -8.20
CA HIS A 102 -8.36 -2.53 -9.41
C HIS A 102 -7.11 -2.97 -10.19
N GLY A 103 -6.91 -4.29 -10.31
CA GLY A 103 -5.80 -4.89 -11.07
C GLY A 103 -6.12 -5.20 -12.54
N GLY A 104 -7.39 -5.06 -12.92
CA GLY A 104 -7.83 -5.39 -14.27
C GLY A 104 -7.68 -6.90 -14.56
N PRO A 105 -7.71 -7.30 -15.84
CA PRO A 105 -7.63 -8.72 -16.21
C PRO A 105 -6.22 -9.31 -16.07
N LYS A 106 -5.17 -8.47 -15.96
CA LYS A 106 -3.77 -8.95 -15.94
C LYS A 106 -3.21 -9.13 -14.54
N LEU A 107 -3.57 -8.26 -13.58
CA LEU A 107 -3.02 -8.27 -12.24
C LEU A 107 -3.99 -8.94 -11.26
N THR A 108 -4.05 -10.27 -11.34
CA THR A 108 -5.04 -11.11 -10.63
C THR A 108 -4.52 -11.75 -9.35
N LYS A 109 -3.30 -11.42 -8.92
CA LYS A 109 -2.67 -11.89 -7.68
C LYS A 109 -1.70 -10.84 -7.15
N PRO A 110 -1.32 -10.89 -5.85
CA PRO A 110 -0.26 -10.05 -5.32
C PRO A 110 1.00 -10.15 -6.18
N THR A 111 1.56 -9.02 -6.58
CA THR A 111 2.63 -8.95 -7.59
C THR A 111 3.70 -7.95 -7.17
N LEU A 112 4.98 -8.34 -7.31
CA LEU A 112 6.11 -7.44 -7.11
C LEU A 112 6.01 -6.26 -8.08
N VAL A 113 6.12 -5.04 -7.57
CA VAL A 113 6.05 -3.81 -8.36
C VAL A 113 7.34 -3.64 -9.14
N THR A 114 7.20 -3.71 -10.46
CA THR A 114 8.19 -3.27 -11.45
C THR A 114 7.65 -2.05 -12.20
N PRO A 115 8.45 -1.35 -13.02
CA PRO A 115 7.94 -0.28 -13.88
C PRO A 115 6.76 -0.73 -14.77
N GLU A 116 6.79 -1.96 -15.27
CA GLU A 116 5.73 -2.54 -16.09
C GLU A 116 4.46 -2.78 -15.29
N VAL A 117 4.58 -3.28 -14.06
CA VAL A 117 3.43 -3.48 -13.16
C VAL A 117 2.82 -2.14 -12.77
N LEU A 118 3.64 -1.13 -12.45
CA LEU A 118 3.16 0.21 -12.15
C LEU A 118 2.42 0.83 -13.36
N GLN A 119 2.95 0.62 -14.57
CA GLN A 119 2.27 1.07 -15.79
C GLN A 119 0.93 0.34 -16.01
N GLU A 120 0.86 -0.96 -15.71
CA GLU A 120 -0.41 -1.70 -15.82
C GLU A 120 -1.44 -1.24 -14.77
N ILE A 121 -1.01 -0.88 -13.56
CA ILE A 121 -1.87 -0.24 -12.55
C ILE A 121 -2.44 1.08 -13.09
N LYS A 122 -1.60 1.90 -13.75
CA LYS A 122 -2.02 3.15 -14.40
C LYS A 122 -3.02 2.89 -15.55
N ASN A 123 -2.81 1.84 -16.35
CA ASN A 123 -3.77 1.45 -17.40
C ASN A 123 -5.15 1.06 -16.84
N CYS A 124 -5.21 0.64 -15.56
CA CYS A 124 -6.44 0.30 -14.85
C CYS A 124 -7.16 1.52 -14.23
N ILE A 125 -6.63 2.75 -14.36
CA ILE A 125 -7.28 3.98 -13.85
C ILE A 125 -8.71 4.13 -14.39
N LYS A 126 -8.95 3.79 -15.65
CA LYS A 126 -10.28 3.81 -16.26
C LYS A 126 -11.32 2.93 -15.53
N LEU A 127 -10.87 1.91 -14.79
CA LEU A 127 -11.74 0.97 -14.06
C LEU A 127 -11.97 1.43 -12.61
N ALA A 128 -11.05 2.21 -12.03
CA ALA A 128 -11.16 2.77 -10.69
C ALA A 128 -10.60 4.21 -10.63
N PRO A 129 -11.26 5.18 -11.29
CA PRO A 129 -10.68 6.50 -11.54
C PRO A 129 -10.46 7.34 -10.29
N LEU A 130 -11.19 7.06 -9.21
CA LEU A 130 -11.05 7.76 -7.93
C LEU A 130 -10.01 7.12 -6.99
N HIS A 131 -9.49 5.94 -7.33
CA HIS A 131 -8.63 5.16 -6.42
C HIS A 131 -7.28 4.82 -7.03
N ASN A 132 -7.25 4.22 -8.22
CA ASN A 132 -6.01 3.77 -8.85
C ASN A 132 -4.98 4.90 -9.09
N PRO A 133 -5.36 6.16 -9.39
CA PRO A 133 -4.37 7.25 -9.46
C PRO A 133 -3.60 7.41 -8.15
N ALA A 134 -4.30 7.49 -7.02
CA ALA A 134 -3.67 7.62 -5.70
C ALA A 134 -2.87 6.37 -5.31
N ASN A 135 -3.34 5.17 -5.70
CA ASN A 135 -2.57 3.94 -5.48
C ASN A 135 -1.24 3.98 -6.25
N ALA A 136 -1.26 4.39 -7.54
CA ALA A 136 -0.06 4.46 -8.37
C ALA A 136 0.90 5.55 -7.89
N GLU A 137 0.39 6.72 -7.52
CA GLU A 137 1.19 7.83 -6.97
C GLU A 137 1.85 7.45 -5.65
N GLY A 138 1.09 6.85 -4.72
CA GLY A 138 1.64 6.37 -3.45
C GLY A 138 2.73 5.31 -3.60
N ILE A 139 2.58 4.38 -4.56
CA ILE A 139 3.62 3.40 -4.90
C ILE A 139 4.90 4.10 -5.39
N ASP A 140 4.76 5.03 -6.33
CA ASP A 140 5.88 5.73 -6.96
C ASP A 140 6.66 6.59 -5.94
N ILE A 141 5.96 7.38 -5.12
CA ILE A 141 6.58 8.22 -4.08
C ILE A 141 7.26 7.35 -3.02
N ALA A 142 6.57 6.33 -2.49
CA ALA A 142 7.17 5.47 -1.45
C ALA A 142 8.43 4.77 -1.96
N ALA A 143 8.42 4.28 -3.21
CA ALA A 143 9.58 3.62 -3.82
C ALA A 143 10.77 4.58 -4.00
N LYS A 144 10.50 5.83 -4.37
CA LYS A 144 11.54 6.88 -4.47
C LYS A 144 12.17 7.19 -3.10
N ILE A 145 11.38 7.27 -2.04
CA ILE A 145 11.86 7.62 -0.69
C ILE A 145 12.63 6.45 -0.03
N LEU A 146 12.15 5.21 -0.21
CA LEU A 146 12.77 4.03 0.40
C LEU A 146 13.96 3.49 -0.40
N GLY A 147 14.04 3.80 -1.69
CA GLY A 147 15.11 3.38 -2.56
C GLY A 147 14.87 1.99 -3.19
N PRO A 148 15.74 1.58 -4.13
CA PRO A 148 15.53 0.41 -4.98
C PRO A 148 15.68 -0.93 -4.25
N ASP A 149 16.33 -0.95 -3.09
CA ASP A 149 16.63 -2.18 -2.34
C ASP A 149 15.44 -2.70 -1.52
N VAL A 150 14.42 -1.85 -1.30
CA VAL A 150 13.20 -2.26 -0.60
C VAL A 150 12.18 -2.75 -1.63
N PRO A 151 11.76 -4.03 -1.59
CA PRO A 151 10.79 -4.56 -2.54
C PRO A 151 9.38 -4.06 -2.24
N HIS A 152 8.66 -3.64 -3.27
CA HIS A 152 7.26 -3.20 -3.19
C HIS A 152 6.35 -4.26 -3.81
N VAL A 153 5.22 -4.58 -3.18
CA VAL A 153 4.23 -5.54 -3.67
C VAL A 153 2.87 -4.86 -3.77
N ALA A 154 2.21 -4.97 -4.91
CA ALA A 154 0.83 -4.53 -5.10
C ALA A 154 -0.14 -5.69 -4.80
N CYS A 155 -1.10 -5.43 -3.93
CA CYS A 155 -2.16 -6.35 -3.53
C CYS A 155 -3.51 -5.81 -4.02
N PHE A 156 -4.16 -6.55 -4.92
CA PHE A 156 -5.35 -6.06 -5.63
C PHE A 156 -6.63 -6.53 -4.96
N ASP A 157 -7.56 -5.63 -4.67
CA ASP A 157 -8.88 -5.99 -4.11
C ASP A 157 -9.63 -6.94 -5.07
N THR A 158 -9.43 -6.77 -6.38
CA THR A 158 -10.03 -7.62 -7.43
C THR A 158 -9.42 -9.03 -7.54
N ALA A 159 -8.25 -9.29 -6.94
CA ALA A 159 -7.52 -10.55 -7.13
C ALA A 159 -8.34 -11.77 -6.69
N PHE A 160 -9.03 -11.67 -5.54
CA PHE A 160 -9.88 -12.74 -5.02
C PHE A 160 -11.01 -13.13 -5.99
N HIS A 161 -11.53 -12.17 -6.73
CA HIS A 161 -12.65 -12.36 -7.67
C HIS A 161 -12.22 -12.88 -9.05
N SER A 162 -10.92 -13.02 -9.32
CA SER A 162 -10.40 -13.44 -10.63
C SER A 162 -10.80 -14.84 -11.07
N THR A 163 -11.29 -15.67 -10.14
CA THR A 163 -11.73 -17.05 -10.38
C THR A 163 -13.24 -17.19 -10.59
N ILE A 164 -14.02 -16.10 -10.51
CA ILE A 164 -15.45 -16.13 -10.81
C ILE A 164 -15.63 -16.59 -12.26
N PRO A 165 -16.45 -17.62 -12.52
CA PRO A 165 -16.63 -18.18 -13.86
C PRO A 165 -17.33 -17.18 -14.79
N GLU A 166 -17.13 -17.35 -16.11
CA GLU A 166 -17.62 -16.39 -17.12
C GLU A 166 -19.12 -16.13 -17.03
N TYR A 167 -19.93 -17.17 -16.80
CA TYR A 167 -21.38 -17.04 -16.67
C TYR A 167 -21.82 -16.17 -15.48
N ALA A 168 -20.95 -15.94 -14.50
CA ALA A 168 -21.21 -15.17 -13.29
C ALA A 168 -20.53 -13.80 -13.26
N ASN A 169 -19.55 -13.54 -14.15
CA ASN A 169 -18.88 -12.24 -14.30
C ASN A 169 -19.17 -11.57 -15.66
N THR A 170 -20.17 -12.05 -16.40
CA THR A 170 -20.56 -11.47 -17.69
C THR A 170 -21.93 -10.81 -17.54
N TYR A 171 -21.98 -9.50 -17.81
CA TYR A 171 -23.23 -8.78 -17.85
C TYR A 171 -24.08 -9.16 -19.06
N ALA A 172 -25.41 -9.11 -18.91
CA ALA A 172 -26.39 -9.33 -19.99
C ALA A 172 -26.50 -8.11 -20.92
N ILE A 173 -25.38 -7.70 -21.51
CA ILE A 173 -25.27 -6.63 -22.51
C ILE A 173 -24.66 -7.20 -23.80
N PRO A 174 -24.68 -6.46 -24.94
CA PRO A 174 -24.06 -6.95 -26.17
C PRO A 174 -22.58 -7.33 -25.96
N TYR A 175 -22.24 -8.57 -26.30
CA TYR A 175 -20.93 -9.15 -25.99
C TYR A 175 -19.76 -8.33 -26.53
N ASP A 176 -19.88 -7.81 -27.76
CA ASP A 176 -18.85 -6.97 -28.37
C ASP A 176 -18.61 -5.67 -27.61
N ILE A 177 -19.66 -5.08 -27.02
CA ILE A 177 -19.54 -3.87 -26.18
C ILE A 177 -18.83 -4.24 -24.88
N SER A 178 -19.27 -5.31 -24.21
CA SER A 178 -18.66 -5.80 -22.96
C SER A 178 -17.16 -6.06 -23.16
N LYS A 179 -16.80 -6.74 -24.25
CA LYS A 179 -15.41 -7.09 -24.59
C LYS A 179 -14.57 -5.86 -24.93
N LYS A 180 -15.09 -4.94 -25.76
CA LYS A 180 -14.37 -3.71 -26.15
C LYS A 180 -14.11 -2.79 -24.97
N LEU A 181 -15.08 -2.66 -24.06
CA LEU A 181 -14.99 -1.78 -22.90
C LEU A 181 -14.43 -2.48 -21.65
N GLN A 182 -14.17 -3.78 -21.73
CA GLN A 182 -13.69 -4.61 -20.60
C GLN A 182 -14.65 -4.60 -19.41
N LEU A 183 -15.96 -4.59 -19.68
CA LEU A 183 -16.99 -4.71 -18.66
C LEU A 183 -17.15 -6.19 -18.28
N LYS A 184 -16.98 -6.49 -17.01
CA LYS A 184 -17.14 -7.79 -16.35
C LYS A 184 -17.58 -7.56 -14.91
#